data_AF-J3PHB6-F1
#
_entry.id   AF-J3PHB6-F1
#
_cell.length_a   1.000
_cell.length_b   1.000
_cell.length_c   1.000
_cell.angle_alpha   90.00
_cell.angle_beta   90.00
_cell.angle_gamma   90.00
#
_symmetry.space_group_name_H-M   'P 1'
#
loop_
_entity.id
_entity.type
_entity.pdbx_description
1 polymer ?
#
loop_
_entity_poly.entity_id
_entity_poly.type
_entity_poly.pdbx_seq_one_letter_code
_entity_poly.pdbx_strand_id
1 'polypeptide(L)'
;MSDNVGLSTPRGSGTSGYVQRNLAHIRPRDAAAPYPPRDLDGLRHRQRQPDKAILEHDRKREVEVKVFELRDKLEEEEVDEDEIEKRCDELRQKLLAESDRAAARGAAAPRRDLKMHQVHELADAKIRESERLRRALKISKDYEEGGHWKRQEERLQKSSLQQGDAAAAAAPQTKDDRAD
;
A
#
# COMPACT_ATOMS: atom_id res chain seq x y z
N MET A 1 -20.13 -39.68 -26.83
CA MET A 1 -20.34 -40.96 -26.13
C MET A 1 -20.72 -40.62 -24.70
N SER A 2 -21.71 -41.30 -24.11
CA SER A 2 -22.05 -41.08 -22.69
C SER A 2 -20.83 -41.44 -21.84
N ASP A 3 -20.42 -40.55 -20.93
CA ASP A 3 -19.27 -40.74 -20.02
C ASP A 3 -19.56 -41.82 -18.96
N ASN A 4 -19.93 -43.05 -19.39
CA ASN A 4 -20.47 -44.11 -18.56
C ASN A 4 -21.68 -43.68 -17.70
N VAL A 5 -22.49 -42.75 -18.20
CA VAL A 5 -23.72 -42.29 -17.54
C VAL A 5 -24.94 -42.76 -18.35
N GLY A 6 -25.86 -43.48 -17.71
CA GLY A 6 -27.11 -43.96 -18.31
C GLY A 6 -27.29 -45.48 -18.24
N LEU A 7 -28.28 -45.99 -18.97
CA LEU A 7 -28.53 -47.43 -19.13
C LEU A 7 -27.74 -47.98 -20.32
N SER A 8 -27.25 -49.20 -20.22
CA SER A 8 -26.59 -49.91 -21.34
C SER A 8 -27.56 -50.18 -22.49
N THR A 9 -28.81 -50.53 -22.18
CA THR A 9 -29.91 -50.65 -23.14
C THR A 9 -31.23 -50.16 -22.53
N PRO A 10 -32.09 -49.44 -23.26
CA PRO A 10 -33.41 -49.03 -22.79
C PRO A 10 -34.45 -50.17 -22.76
N ARG A 11 -34.11 -51.35 -23.29
CA ARG A 11 -35.01 -52.52 -23.28
C ARG A 11 -35.12 -53.08 -21.86
N GLY A 12 -36.35 -53.21 -21.36
CA GLY A 12 -36.62 -53.74 -20.02
C GLY A 12 -36.65 -52.70 -18.89
N SER A 13 -36.22 -51.45 -19.14
CA SER A 13 -36.32 -50.37 -18.14
C SER A 13 -37.69 -49.69 -18.08
N GLY A 14 -38.56 -49.95 -19.07
CA GLY A 14 -39.88 -49.32 -19.18
C GLY A 14 -39.85 -47.81 -19.49
N THR A 15 -38.71 -47.28 -19.93
CA THR A 15 -38.50 -45.86 -20.26
C THR A 15 -37.84 -45.68 -21.62
N SER A 16 -37.80 -44.45 -22.14
CA SER A 16 -37.21 -44.14 -23.46
C SER A 16 -35.68 -44.18 -23.49
N GLY A 17 -35.01 -44.33 -22.34
CA GLY A 17 -33.54 -44.29 -22.25
C GLY A 17 -32.92 -42.90 -22.40
N TYR A 18 -33.72 -41.83 -22.41
CA TYR A 18 -33.21 -40.46 -22.52
C TYR A 18 -32.52 -40.01 -21.22
N VAL A 19 -31.26 -39.57 -21.31
CA VAL A 19 -30.45 -39.13 -20.17
C VAL A 19 -30.23 -37.61 -20.26
N GLN A 20 -30.67 -36.87 -19.25
CA GLN A 20 -30.46 -35.43 -19.14
C GLN A 20 -29.31 -35.13 -18.17
N ARG A 21 -28.47 -34.16 -18.51
CA ARG A 21 -27.45 -33.64 -17.59
C ARG A 21 -28.11 -32.92 -16.40
N ASN A 22 -27.60 -33.13 -15.19
CA ASN A 22 -28.05 -32.38 -14.02
C ASN A 22 -27.54 -30.92 -14.10
N LEU A 23 -28.45 -29.95 -14.15
CA LEU A 23 -28.14 -28.51 -14.19
C LEU A 23 -27.65 -27.96 -12.84
N ALA A 24 -28.04 -28.59 -11.74
CA ALA A 24 -27.65 -28.21 -10.39
C ALA A 24 -26.33 -28.86 -9.95
N HIS A 25 -25.73 -29.73 -10.78
CA HIS A 25 -24.46 -30.34 -10.46
C HIS A 25 -23.33 -29.32 -10.60
N ILE A 26 -22.88 -28.78 -9.45
CA ILE A 26 -21.72 -27.89 -9.37
C ILE A 26 -20.48 -28.75 -9.56
N ARG A 27 -19.78 -28.57 -10.69
CA ARG A 27 -18.49 -29.21 -10.92
C ARG A 27 -17.49 -28.69 -9.89
N PRO A 28 -16.75 -29.56 -9.16
CA PRO A 28 -15.67 -29.10 -8.31
C PRO A 28 -14.68 -28.31 -9.17
N ARG A 29 -14.30 -27.14 -8.68
CA ARG A 29 -13.41 -26.22 -9.38
C ARG A 29 -12.04 -26.88 -9.46
N ASP A 30 -11.44 -26.93 -10.64
CA ASP A 30 -10.08 -27.45 -10.81
C ASP A 30 -9.13 -26.73 -9.84
N ALA A 31 -8.64 -27.45 -8.83
CA ALA A 31 -7.64 -26.94 -7.88
C ALA A 31 -6.31 -26.58 -8.57
N ALA A 32 -6.16 -26.99 -9.84
CA ALA A 32 -5.03 -26.74 -10.71
C ALA A 32 -5.21 -25.51 -11.62
N ALA A 33 -6.18 -24.63 -11.37
CA ALA A 33 -6.15 -23.31 -12.00
C ALA A 33 -4.84 -22.62 -11.57
N PRO A 34 -3.99 -22.16 -12.50
CA PRO A 34 -2.70 -21.54 -12.19
C PRO A 34 -2.97 -20.11 -11.73
N TYR A 35 -3.62 -19.95 -10.57
CA TYR A 35 -3.42 -18.73 -9.83
C TYR A 35 -1.95 -18.74 -9.44
N PRO A 36 -1.15 -17.74 -9.87
CA PRO A 36 0.22 -17.63 -9.41
C PRO A 36 0.21 -17.74 -7.88
N PRO A 37 1.22 -18.39 -7.26
CA PRO A 37 1.31 -18.43 -5.80
C PRO A 37 1.04 -17.01 -5.32
N ARG A 38 0.02 -16.83 -4.48
CA ARG A 38 -0.34 -15.50 -3.97
C ARG A 38 0.95 -14.91 -3.43
N ASP A 39 1.51 -13.94 -4.15
CA ASP A 39 2.66 -13.19 -3.65
C ASP A 39 2.18 -12.58 -2.33
N LEU A 40 2.60 -13.18 -1.22
CA LEU A 40 2.22 -12.74 0.12
C LEU A 40 2.65 -11.27 0.32
N ASP A 41 3.66 -10.84 -0.43
CA ASP A 41 4.09 -9.44 -0.55
C ASP A 41 3.03 -8.51 -1.16
N GLY A 42 2.20 -8.99 -2.08
CA GLY A 42 1.08 -8.24 -2.66
C GLY A 42 -0.10 -8.03 -1.71
N LEU A 43 -0.19 -8.83 -0.63
CA LEU A 43 -1.17 -8.63 0.45
C LEU A 43 -0.72 -7.59 1.48
N ARG A 44 0.53 -7.10 1.42
CA ARG A 44 0.99 -6.05 2.34
C ARG A 44 0.20 -4.77 2.10
N HIS A 45 -0.26 -4.15 3.18
CA HIS A 45 -0.98 -2.89 3.09
C HIS A 45 -0.05 -1.77 2.58
N ARG A 46 -0.15 -1.44 1.29
CA ARG A 46 0.60 -0.33 0.70
C ARG A 46 -0.16 0.97 0.90
N GLN A 47 0.45 1.91 1.61
CA GLN A 47 -0.09 3.26 1.72
C GLN A 47 -0.13 3.91 0.32
N ARG A 48 -1.28 4.46 -0.06
CA ARG A 48 -1.43 5.21 -1.32
C ARG A 48 -0.57 6.46 -1.25
N GLN A 49 0.33 6.61 -2.20
CA GLN A 49 1.20 7.78 -2.27
C GLN A 49 0.40 8.97 -2.83
N PRO A 50 0.57 10.18 -2.26
CA PRO A 50 0.00 11.38 -2.85
C PRO A 50 0.69 11.70 -4.18
N ASP A 51 -0.06 12.26 -5.12
CA ASP A 51 0.48 12.72 -6.39
C ASP A 51 1.02 14.14 -6.21
N LYS A 52 2.29 14.35 -6.54
CA LYS A 52 2.95 15.65 -6.40
C LYS A 52 2.37 16.68 -7.36
N ALA A 53 1.96 16.28 -8.57
CA ALA A 53 1.40 17.19 -9.56
C ALA A 53 0.07 17.78 -9.07
N ILE A 54 -0.76 16.96 -8.41
CA ILE A 54 -2.04 17.40 -7.85
C ILE A 54 -1.80 18.35 -6.67
N LEU A 55 -0.86 18.03 -5.78
CA LEU A 55 -0.51 18.92 -4.67
C LEU A 55 0.04 20.27 -5.15
N GLU A 56 0.85 20.30 -6.20
CA GLU A 56 1.36 21.54 -6.80
C GLU A 56 0.25 22.35 -7.48
N HIS A 57 -0.67 21.66 -8.16
CA HIS A 57 -1.82 22.30 -8.78
C HIS A 57 -2.72 22.97 -7.73
N ASP A 58 -3.04 22.27 -6.63
CA ASP A 58 -3.87 22.82 -5.56
C ASP A 58 -3.21 24.03 -4.89
N ARG A 59 -1.88 24.03 -4.73
CA ARG A 59 -1.12 25.20 -4.24
C ARG A 59 -1.23 26.40 -5.18
N LYS A 60 -1.05 26.20 -6.48
CA LYS A 60 -1.18 27.28 -7.48
C LYS A 60 -2.61 27.80 -7.52
N ARG A 61 -3.60 26.91 -7.43
CA ARG A 61 -5.01 27.27 -7.35
C ARG A 61 -5.29 28.15 -6.14
N GLU A 62 -4.76 27.82 -4.96
CA GLU A 62 -4.91 28.67 -3.76
C GLU A 62 -4.36 30.09 -3.96
N VAL A 63 -3.26 30.25 -4.70
CA VAL A 63 -2.71 31.57 -5.06
C VAL A 63 -3.66 32.32 -5.98
N GLU A 64 -4.13 31.68 -7.05
CA GLU A 64 -5.03 32.32 -8.01
C GLU A 64 -6.39 32.67 -7.39
N VAL A 65 -6.92 31.87 -6.46
CA VAL A 65 -8.14 32.23 -5.72
C VAL A 65 -7.96 33.54 -4.96
N LYS A 66 -6.82 33.73 -4.28
CA LYS A 66 -6.54 34.99 -3.55
C LYS A 66 -6.36 36.18 -4.47
N VAL A 67 -5.75 35.98 -5.64
CA VAL A 67 -5.63 37.03 -6.67
C VAL A 67 -7.01 37.40 -7.19
N PHE A 68 -7.87 36.41 -7.42
CA PHE A 68 -9.25 36.62 -7.86
C PHE A 68 -10.08 37.38 -6.80
N GLU A 69 -9.99 36.99 -5.52
CA GLU A 69 -10.63 37.72 -4.42
C GLU A 69 -10.17 39.18 -4.31
N LEU A 70 -8.90 39.47 -4.63
CA LEU A 70 -8.40 40.85 -4.65
C LEU A 70 -8.93 41.62 -5.85
N ARG A 71 -9.00 40.97 -7.01
CA ARG A 71 -9.59 41.55 -8.21
C ARG A 71 -11.05 41.94 -7.96
N ASP A 72 -11.87 41.02 -7.45
CA ASP A 72 -13.29 41.27 -7.15
C ASP A 72 -13.46 42.51 -6.24
N LYS A 73 -12.62 42.65 -5.21
CA LYS A 73 -12.65 43.80 -4.30
C LYS A 73 -12.28 45.12 -4.99
N LEU A 74 -11.27 45.11 -5.86
CA LEU A 74 -10.86 46.33 -6.56
C LEU A 74 -11.87 46.74 -7.65
N GLU A 75 -12.56 45.76 -8.25
CA GLU A 75 -13.68 46.01 -9.16
C GLU A 75 -14.88 46.63 -8.41
N GLU A 76 -15.19 46.16 -7.19
CA GLU A 76 -16.20 46.78 -6.32
C GLU A 76 -15.82 48.22 -5.88
N GLU A 77 -14.52 48.51 -5.77
CA GLU A 77 -13.98 49.84 -5.45
C GLU A 77 -13.88 50.78 -6.68
N GLU A 78 -14.33 50.34 -7.86
CA GLU A 78 -14.29 51.08 -9.14
C GLU A 78 -12.89 51.60 -9.52
N VAL A 79 -11.84 50.83 -9.21
CA VAL A 79 -10.45 51.16 -9.57
C VAL A 79 -10.21 50.93 -11.07
N ASP A 80 -9.31 51.72 -11.67
CA ASP A 80 -8.92 51.56 -13.08
C ASP A 80 -8.34 50.16 -13.37
N GLU A 81 -8.74 49.56 -14.50
CA GLU A 81 -8.33 48.21 -14.92
C GLU A 81 -6.79 48.02 -14.92
N ASP A 82 -6.05 49.02 -15.39
CA ASP A 82 -4.58 49.02 -15.42
C ASP A 82 -3.94 48.97 -14.02
N GLU A 83 -4.60 49.57 -13.02
CA GLU A 83 -4.14 49.51 -11.63
C GLU A 83 -4.51 48.17 -10.97
N ILE A 84 -5.67 47.63 -11.32
CA ILE A 84 -6.12 46.31 -10.86
C ILE A 84 -5.13 45.24 -11.30
N GLU A 85 -4.72 45.24 -12.58
CA GLU A 85 -3.76 44.26 -13.10
C GLU A 85 -2.42 44.34 -12.38
N LYS A 86 -1.87 45.55 -12.20
CA LYS A 86 -0.60 45.75 -11.48
C LYS A 86 -0.65 45.21 -10.06
N ARG A 87 -1.70 45.54 -9.29
CA ARG A 87 -1.87 45.08 -7.91
C ARG A 87 -2.07 43.57 -7.85
N CYS A 88 -2.81 42.99 -8.79
CA CYS A 88 -2.99 41.53 -8.91
C CYS A 88 -1.67 40.81 -9.21
N ASP A 89 -0.87 41.32 -10.16
CA ASP A 89 0.41 40.71 -10.53
C ASP A 89 1.44 40.81 -9.42
N GLU A 90 1.49 41.95 -8.71
CA GLU A 90 2.31 42.08 -7.51
C GLU A 90 1.92 41.05 -6.44
N LEU A 91 0.62 40.88 -6.19
CA LEU A 91 0.12 39.90 -5.23
C LEU A 91 0.48 38.48 -5.66
N ARG A 92 0.28 38.16 -6.95
CA ARG A 92 0.61 36.85 -7.54
C ARG A 92 2.09 36.52 -7.34
N GLN A 93 2.99 37.45 -7.65
CA GLN A 93 4.44 37.25 -7.47
C GLN A 93 4.81 37.06 -5.99
N LYS A 94 4.23 37.86 -5.08
CA LYS A 94 4.46 37.75 -3.63
C LYS A 94 4.03 36.38 -3.10
N LEU A 95 2.82 35.94 -3.45
CA LEU A 95 2.24 34.67 -2.98
C LEU A 95 2.94 33.44 -3.58
N LEU A 96 3.33 33.48 -4.86
CA LEU A 96 4.13 32.41 -5.47
C LEU A 96 5.48 32.26 -4.74
N ALA A 97 6.19 33.37 -4.52
CA ALA A 97 7.47 33.35 -3.82
C ALA A 97 7.34 32.86 -2.38
N GLU A 98 6.27 33.21 -1.67
CA GLU A 98 5.97 32.68 -0.34
C GLU A 98 5.68 31.17 -0.38
N SER A 99 4.88 30.72 -1.34
CA SER A 99 4.52 29.30 -1.50
C SER A 99 5.74 28.43 -1.81
N ASP A 100 6.64 28.91 -2.65
CA ASP A 100 7.88 28.22 -3.02
C ASP A 100 8.85 28.15 -1.83
N ARG A 101 8.96 29.24 -1.06
CA ARG A 101 9.75 29.26 0.18
C ARG A 101 9.18 28.30 1.22
N ALA A 102 7.87 28.23 1.37
CA ALA A 102 7.21 27.29 2.28
C ALA A 102 7.44 25.83 1.85
N ALA A 103 7.35 25.55 0.55
CA ALA A 103 7.65 24.23 -0.02
C ALA A 103 9.11 23.83 0.23
N ALA A 104 10.07 24.75 0.00
CA ALA A 104 11.50 24.50 0.21
C ALA A 104 11.85 24.23 1.69
N ARG A 105 11.16 24.86 2.63
CA ARG A 105 11.35 24.64 4.07
C ARG A 105 10.70 23.34 4.58
N GLY A 106 9.99 22.60 3.73
CA GLY A 106 9.18 21.45 4.16
C GLY A 106 8.08 21.84 5.17
N ALA A 107 7.84 23.13 5.32
CA ALA A 107 6.86 23.70 6.24
C ALA A 107 5.54 23.84 5.48
N ALA A 108 4.90 22.69 5.19
CA ALA A 108 3.51 22.75 4.80
C ALA A 108 2.72 23.28 6.00
N ALA A 109 2.02 24.40 5.79
CA ALA A 109 1.11 24.94 6.80
C ALA A 109 0.19 23.81 7.29
N PRO A 110 -0.08 23.71 8.60
CA PRO A 110 -1.02 22.71 9.11
C PRO A 110 -2.40 23.05 8.54
N ARG A 111 -2.79 22.36 7.46
CA ARG A 111 -4.15 22.38 6.93
C ARG A 111 -5.02 21.62 7.92
N ARG A 112 -5.45 22.34 8.96
CA ARG A 112 -6.55 21.97 9.82
C ARG A 112 -7.80 22.15 8.95
N ASP A 113 -8.62 21.11 8.84
CA ASP A 113 -9.87 21.11 8.06
C ASP A 113 -9.75 20.75 6.57
N LEU A 114 -9.01 19.68 6.25
CA LEU A 114 -9.06 19.06 4.93
C LEU A 114 -10.46 18.47 4.65
N LYS A 115 -11.00 18.78 3.46
CA LYS A 115 -12.30 18.27 3.03
C LYS A 115 -12.18 16.82 2.56
N MET A 116 -13.28 16.05 2.64
CA MET A 116 -13.29 14.63 2.25
C MET A 116 -12.84 14.37 0.80
N HIS A 117 -13.01 15.35 -0.10
CA HIS A 117 -12.59 15.22 -1.50
C HIS A 117 -11.10 15.50 -1.74
N GLN A 118 -10.37 16.05 -0.78
CA GLN A 118 -8.94 16.37 -0.90
C GLN A 118 -8.09 15.12 -0.58
N VAL A 119 -8.27 14.06 -1.36
CA VAL A 119 -7.70 12.73 -1.08
C VAL A 119 -6.17 12.74 -1.03
N HIS A 120 -5.51 13.49 -1.92
CA HIS A 120 -4.05 13.55 -1.98
C HIS A 120 -3.46 14.35 -0.81
N GLU A 121 -4.12 15.44 -0.41
CA GLU A 121 -3.71 16.23 0.75
C GLU A 121 -3.90 15.44 2.05
N LEU A 122 -5.02 14.72 2.18
CA LEU A 122 -5.29 13.81 3.28
C LEU A 122 -4.23 12.70 3.36
N ALA A 123 -3.82 12.14 2.22
CA ALA A 123 -2.79 11.12 2.16
C ALA A 123 -1.42 11.68 2.59
N ASP A 124 -1.01 12.86 2.09
CA ASP A 124 0.23 13.53 2.47
C ASP A 124 0.25 13.87 3.97
N ALA A 125 -0.84 14.42 4.50
CA ALA A 125 -1.00 14.71 5.91
C ALA A 125 -0.91 13.45 6.77
N LYS A 126 -1.58 12.37 6.38
CA LYS A 126 -1.57 11.09 7.09
C LYS A 126 -0.19 10.43 7.09
N ILE A 127 0.55 10.51 5.98
CA ILE A 127 1.93 10.01 5.91
C ILE A 127 2.80 10.78 6.91
N ARG A 128 2.73 12.12 6.91
CA ARG A 128 3.50 12.95 7.84
C ARG A 128 3.15 12.70 9.30
N GLU A 129 1.87 12.55 9.62
CA GLU A 129 1.42 12.21 10.97
C GLU A 129 1.93 10.83 11.38
N SER A 130 1.83 9.84 10.50
CA SER A 130 2.36 8.49 10.73
C SER A 130 3.87 8.50 10.94
N GLU A 131 4.62 9.32 10.18
CA GLU A 131 6.06 9.50 10.40
C GLU A 131 6.38 10.18 11.73
N ARG A 132 5.59 11.17 12.13
CA ARG A 132 5.74 11.83 13.44
C ARG A 132 5.47 10.84 14.58
N LEU A 133 4.42 10.04 14.47
CA LEU A 133 4.09 8.99 15.43
C LEU A 133 5.17 7.90 15.48
N ARG A 134 5.68 7.45 14.32
CA ARG A 134 6.82 6.51 14.24
C ARG A 134 8.03 7.02 15.00
N ARG A 135 8.40 8.29 14.80
CA ARG A 135 9.52 8.95 15.50
C ARG A 135 9.26 9.05 17.01
N ALA A 136 8.04 9.42 17.41
CA ALA A 136 7.66 9.52 18.82
C ALA A 136 7.75 8.17 19.55
N LEU A 137 7.33 7.09 18.88
CA LEU A 137 7.44 5.72 19.39
C LEU A 137 8.86 5.12 19.28
N LYS A 138 9.85 5.90 18.82
CA LYS A 138 11.24 5.47 18.62
C LYS A 138 11.37 4.25 17.70
N ILE A 139 10.43 4.06 16.77
CA ILE A 139 10.48 2.99 15.76
C ILE A 139 11.44 3.43 14.65
N SER A 140 12.41 2.58 14.30
CA SER A 140 13.35 2.85 13.23
C SER A 140 12.64 2.91 11.86
N LYS A 141 13.25 3.64 10.91
CA LYS A 141 12.71 3.70 9.53
C LYS A 141 12.75 2.33 8.84
N ASP A 142 13.75 1.52 9.18
CA ASP A 142 13.99 0.19 8.62
C ASP A 142 13.31 -0.91 9.46
N TYR A 143 12.27 -0.55 10.22
CA TYR A 143 11.52 -1.52 11.01
C TYR A 143 10.72 -2.43 10.09
N GLU A 144 11.11 -3.69 10.03
CA GLU A 144 10.35 -4.74 9.35
C GLU A 144 9.35 -5.37 10.31
N GLU A 145 8.07 -5.35 9.92
CA GLU A 145 7.03 -6.10 10.60
C GLU A 145 7.39 -7.59 10.68
N GLY A 146 7.29 -8.19 11.86
CA GLY A 146 7.73 -9.57 12.08
C GLY A 146 9.24 -9.74 12.31
N GLY A 147 10.07 -8.72 12.08
CA GLY A 147 11.53 -8.79 12.23
C GLY A 147 12.01 -9.05 13.67
N HIS A 148 11.17 -8.79 14.67
CA HIS A 148 11.44 -9.21 16.05
C HIS A 148 11.30 -10.73 16.22
N TRP A 149 10.26 -11.35 15.66
CA TRP A 149 10.05 -12.80 15.72
C TRP A 149 11.09 -13.57 14.91
N LYS A 150 11.43 -13.10 13.70
CA LYS A 150 12.50 -13.72 12.90
C LYS A 150 13.85 -13.73 13.61
N ARG A 151 14.22 -12.61 14.26
CA ARG A 151 15.45 -12.54 15.05
C ARG A 151 15.41 -13.46 16.28
N GLN A 152 14.24 -13.67 16.89
CA GLN A 152 14.07 -14.63 17.98
C GLN A 152 14.26 -16.07 17.49
N GLU A 153 13.61 -16.44 16.37
CA GLU A 153 13.76 -17.76 15.76
C GLU A 153 15.21 -18.05 15.33
N GLU A 154 15.88 -17.09 14.68
CA GLU A 154 17.28 -17.23 14.30
C GLU A 154 18.21 -17.38 15.51
N ARG A 155 17.94 -16.65 16.61
CA ARG A 155 18.70 -16.81 17.86
C ARG A 155 18.50 -18.19 18.47
N LEU A 156 17.27 -18.69 18.48
CA LEU A 156 16.95 -20.03 18.97
C LEU A 156 17.62 -21.11 18.12
N GLN A 157 17.55 -21.01 16.79
CA GLN A 157 18.23 -21.92 15.87
C GLN A 157 19.75 -21.89 16.02
N LYS A 158 20.35 -20.69 16.15
CA LYS A 158 21.80 -20.58 16.41
C LYS A 158 22.19 -21.23 17.74
N SER A 159 21.37 -21.07 18.78
CA SER A 159 21.64 -21.69 20.08
C SER A 159 21.52 -23.21 20.05
N SER A 160 20.56 -23.77 19.30
CA SER A 160 20.42 -25.23 19.16
C SER A 160 21.55 -25.83 18.32
N LEU A 161 21.98 -25.14 17.25
CA LEU A 161 23.16 -25.54 16.47
C LEU A 161 24.44 -25.54 17.32
N GLN A 162 24.67 -24.48 18.11
CA GLN A 162 25.80 -24.42 19.03
C GLN A 162 25.77 -25.52 20.10
N GLN A 163 24.59 -25.89 20.61
CA GLN A 163 24.44 -27.02 21.53
C GLN A 163 24.75 -28.36 20.84
N GLY A 164 24.34 -28.54 19.58
CA GLY A 164 24.67 -29.72 18.78
C GLY A 164 26.17 -29.86 18.52
N ASP A 165 26.84 -28.77 18.14
CA ASP A 165 28.28 -28.74 17.90
C ASP A 165 29.09 -29.00 19.19
N ALA A 166 28.66 -28.43 20.31
CA ALA A 166 29.28 -28.69 21.62
C ALA A 166 29.09 -30.15 22.09
N ALA A 167 27.93 -30.75 21.83
CA ALA A 167 27.67 -32.17 22.14
C ALA A 167 28.48 -33.11 21.24
N ALA A 168 28.66 -32.77 19.96
CA ALA A 168 29.50 -33.53 19.03
C ALA A 168 31.00 -33.45 19.39
N ALA A 169 31.47 -32.30 19.85
CA ALA A 169 32.85 -32.12 20.31
C ALA A 169 33.14 -32.82 21.66
N ALA A 170 32.12 -33.02 22.50
CA ALA A 170 32.22 -33.73 23.77
C ALA A 170 32.02 -35.26 23.65
N ALA A 171 31.67 -35.77 22.47
CA ALA A 171 31.54 -37.21 22.25
C ALA A 171 32.92 -37.88 22.36
N PRO A 172 33.09 -38.90 23.24
CA PRO A 172 34.38 -39.55 23.42
C PRO A 172 34.77 -40.26 22.13
N GLN A 173 35.93 -39.91 21.57
CA GLN A 173 36.52 -40.67 20.47
C GLN A 173 36.83 -42.07 20.97
N THR A 174 35.99 -43.04 20.62
CA THR A 174 36.27 -44.46 20.80
C THR A 174 37.46 -44.80 19.92
N LYS A 175 38.65 -44.82 20.51
CA LYS A 175 39.84 -45.40 19.89
C LYS A 175 39.55 -46.89 19.71
N ASP A 176 39.28 -47.27 18.47
CA ASP A 176 39.28 -48.66 18.04
C ASP A 176 40.71 -49.20 18.10
N ASP A 177 41.13 -49.63 19.30
CA ASP A 177 42.32 -50.45 19.47
C ASP A 177 41.98 -51.86 18.98
N ARG A 178 42.18 -52.09 17.67
CA ARG A 178 42.26 -53.43 17.08
C ARG A 178 43.51 -54.13 17.63
N ALA A 179 43.28 -55.11 18.50
CA ALA A 179 44.30 -56.00 19.02
C ALA A 179 44.81 -56.97 17.93
N ASP A 180 46.14 -57.05 17.81
CA ASP A 180 46.88 -58.21 17.27
C ASP A 180 47.25 -59.16 18.43
#